data_AF-A0A972U798-F1
#
_entry.id   AF-A0A972U798-F1
#
_cell.length_a   1.000
_cell.length_b   1.000
_cell.length_c   1.000
_cell.angle_alpha   90.00
_cell.angle_beta   90.00
_cell.angle_gamma   90.00
#
_symmetry.space_group_name_H-M   'P 1'
#
loop_
_entity.id
_entity.type
_entity.pdbx_description
1 polymer ?
#
loop_
_entity_poly.entity_id
_entity_poly.type
_entity_poly.pdbx_seq_one_letter_code
_entity_poly.pdbx_strand_id
1 'polypeptide(L)'
;MVRFACSLLVAALLLGSVGLCQYALTRRVAISMTHAPESHGHAEPAKGVDASARYALYVTLGFEAGEDPFAVRAADAAESRRLVIRHGGAELFATSEALQRGQQIAITNQHFSGERVALFVEAVPGGEDAARPCALRLRLECEGEWCDEATLWSEGNGARVSGEVTLGLAPRLSTLDRGLGVR
;
A
#
# COMPACT_ATOMS: atom_id res chain seq x y z
N MET A 1 -8.68 31.37 49.74
CA MET A 1 -9.88 31.06 48.94
C MET A 1 -9.63 31.12 47.42
N VAL A 2 -8.86 32.08 46.89
CA VAL A 2 -8.60 32.23 45.43
C VAL A 2 -8.01 30.97 44.75
N ARG A 3 -7.15 30.21 45.44
CA ARG A 3 -6.53 28.98 44.87
C ARG A 3 -7.51 27.83 44.63
N PHE A 4 -8.57 27.73 45.42
CA PHE A 4 -9.59 26.68 45.25
C PHE A 4 -10.50 26.96 44.05
N ALA A 5 -10.80 28.24 43.78
CA ALA A 5 -11.63 28.63 42.64
C ALA A 5 -10.97 28.32 41.28
N CYS A 6 -9.65 28.52 41.16
CA CYS A 6 -8.92 28.19 39.93
C CYS A 6 -8.90 26.68 39.62
N SER A 7 -8.75 25.84 40.65
CA SER A 7 -8.73 24.38 40.48
C SER A 7 -10.06 23.84 39.94
N LEU A 8 -11.18 24.35 40.46
CA LEU A 8 -12.52 23.94 40.01
C LEU A 8 -12.79 24.35 38.55
N LEU A 9 -12.30 25.51 38.12
CA LEU A 9 -12.52 26.02 36.77
C LEU A 9 -11.74 25.21 35.71
N VAL A 10 -10.50 24.80 36.02
CA VAL A 10 -9.71 23.92 35.15
C VAL A 10 -10.33 22.52 35.07
N ALA A 11 -10.82 21.98 36.18
CA ALA A 11 -11.51 20.69 36.19
C ALA A 11 -12.80 20.70 35.33
N ALA A 12 -13.59 21.78 35.41
CA ALA A 12 -14.79 21.94 34.60
C ALA A 12 -14.50 22.03 33.10
N LEU A 13 -13.42 22.72 32.70
CA LEU A 13 -12.99 22.82 31.30
C LEU A 13 -12.53 21.48 30.73
N LEU A 14 -11.80 20.69 31.51
CA LEU A 14 -11.33 19.37 31.09
C LEU A 14 -12.48 18.36 30.97
N LEU A 15 -13.46 18.40 31.87
CA LEU A 15 -14.64 17.52 31.78
C LEU A 15 -15.57 17.91 30.61
N GLY A 16 -15.69 19.21 30.31
CA GLY A 16 -16.51 19.68 29.18
C GLY A 16 -15.94 19.31 27.80
N SER A 17 -14.61 19.30 27.63
CA SER A 17 -13.98 19.01 26.34
C SER A 17 -14.11 17.54 25.92
N VAL A 18 -14.08 16.61 26.88
CA VAL A 18 -14.23 15.17 26.61
C VAL A 18 -15.65 14.84 26.10
N GLY A 19 -16.68 15.47 26.66
CA GLY A 19 -18.06 15.28 26.22
C GLY A 19 -18.34 15.79 24.79
N LEU A 20 -17.77 16.94 24.43
CA LEU A 20 -17.85 17.50 23.08
C LEU A 20 -17.17 16.60 22.04
N CYS A 21 -16.06 15.96 22.40
CA CYS A 21 -15.33 15.05 21.51
C CYS A 21 -16.11 13.75 21.23
N GLN A 22 -16.72 13.14 22.27
CA GLN A 22 -17.57 11.95 22.10
C GLN A 22 -18.86 12.23 21.31
N TYR A 23 -19.46 13.42 21.49
CA TYR A 23 -20.65 13.83 20.73
C TYR A 23 -20.35 14.05 19.24
N ALA A 24 -19.18 14.63 18.91
CA ALA A 24 -18.77 14.82 17.52
C ALA A 24 -18.49 13.49 16.80
N LEU A 25 -17.91 12.50 17.49
CA LEU A 25 -17.64 11.18 16.93
C LEU A 25 -18.93 10.38 16.65
N THR A 26 -19.91 10.44 17.56
CA THR A 26 -21.18 9.70 17.38
C THR A 26 -22.06 10.28 16.27
N ARG A 27 -22.08 11.60 16.06
CA ARG A 27 -22.87 12.21 14.98
C ARG A 27 -22.37 11.90 13.56
N ARG A 28 -21.09 11.55 13.37
CA ARG A 28 -20.56 11.20 12.03
C ARG A 28 -20.96 9.80 11.56
N VAL A 29 -21.49 8.94 12.42
CA VAL A 29 -21.84 7.56 12.07
C VAL A 29 -23.30 7.42 11.57
N ALA A 30 -24.17 8.37 11.87
CA ALA A 30 -25.62 8.22 11.63
C ALA A 30 -26.13 8.64 10.22
N ILE A 31 -25.28 9.12 9.31
CA ILE A 31 -25.75 9.67 8.01
C ILE A 31 -25.61 8.67 6.84
N SER A 32 -25.00 7.49 7.04
CA SER A 32 -24.71 6.57 5.93
C SER A 32 -25.56 5.29 5.90
N MET A 33 -26.84 5.34 6.30
CA MET A 33 -27.75 4.19 6.17
C MET A 33 -29.19 4.61 5.89
N THR A 34 -29.48 5.23 4.74
CA THR A 34 -30.84 5.20 4.19
C THR A 34 -30.82 5.50 2.69
N HIS A 35 -31.46 4.63 1.92
CA HIS A 35 -31.60 4.60 0.46
C HIS A 35 -30.43 4.03 -0.35
N ALA A 36 -30.34 2.69 -0.36
CA ALA A 36 -30.02 1.98 -1.60
C ALA A 36 -31.35 1.60 -2.29
N PRO A 37 -31.58 1.97 -3.56
CA PRO A 37 -32.72 1.48 -4.34
C PRO A 37 -32.58 -0.04 -4.57
N GLU A 38 -33.69 -0.76 -4.45
CA GLU A 38 -33.81 -2.18 -4.80
C GLU A 38 -33.61 -2.36 -6.32
N SER A 39 -32.35 -2.39 -6.72
CA SER A 39 -31.95 -2.85 -8.04
C SER A 39 -32.08 -4.37 -8.06
N HIS A 40 -33.13 -4.88 -8.71
CA HIS A 40 -33.19 -6.25 -9.20
C HIS A 40 -32.22 -6.41 -10.38
N GLY A 41 -30.93 -6.17 -10.13
CA GLY A 41 -29.87 -6.57 -11.04
C GLY A 41 -29.57 -8.04 -10.78
N HIS A 42 -29.74 -8.87 -11.81
CA HIS A 42 -29.15 -10.20 -11.83
C HIS A 42 -27.66 -10.07 -11.54
N ALA A 43 -27.28 -10.32 -10.28
CA ALA A 43 -25.88 -10.43 -9.88
C ALA A 43 -25.34 -11.66 -10.59
N GLU A 44 -24.73 -11.44 -11.75
CA GLU A 44 -23.90 -12.43 -12.40
C GLU A 44 -22.92 -12.95 -11.35
N PRO A 45 -22.89 -14.26 -11.07
CA PRO A 45 -22.03 -14.79 -10.03
C PRO A 45 -20.59 -14.42 -10.41
N ALA A 46 -19.98 -13.52 -9.63
CA ALA A 46 -18.58 -13.19 -9.75
C ALA A 46 -17.82 -14.51 -9.74
N LYS A 47 -17.23 -14.84 -10.90
CA LYS A 47 -16.50 -16.09 -11.10
C LYS A 47 -15.34 -16.07 -10.11
N GLY A 48 -15.50 -16.78 -9.00
CA GLY A 48 -14.56 -16.77 -7.89
C GLY A 48 -13.17 -17.12 -8.42
N VAL A 49 -12.21 -16.22 -8.19
CA VAL A 49 -10.79 -16.47 -8.46
C VAL A 49 -10.39 -17.67 -7.60
N ASP A 50 -9.91 -18.72 -8.25
CA ASP A 50 -9.58 -19.98 -7.61
C ASP A 50 -8.40 -19.78 -6.64
N ALA A 51 -8.57 -20.19 -5.38
CA ALA A 51 -7.56 -20.01 -4.34
C ALA A 51 -6.27 -20.81 -4.60
N SER A 52 -6.26 -21.66 -5.64
CA SER A 52 -5.10 -22.42 -6.09
C SER A 52 -4.16 -21.67 -7.04
N ALA A 53 -4.58 -20.52 -7.60
CA ALA A 53 -3.78 -19.80 -8.58
C ALA A 53 -2.43 -19.38 -8.00
N ARG A 54 -1.37 -19.51 -8.82
CA ARG A 54 -0.01 -19.10 -8.47
C ARG A 54 0.33 -17.80 -9.16
N TYR A 55 0.71 -16.82 -8.35
CA TYR A 55 1.09 -15.50 -8.82
C TYR A 55 2.61 -15.31 -8.75
N ALA A 56 3.12 -14.52 -9.69
CA ALA A 56 4.45 -13.95 -9.67
C ALA A 56 4.34 -12.42 -9.60
N LEU A 57 4.94 -11.85 -8.56
CA LEU A 57 5.05 -10.40 -8.39
C LEU A 57 6.43 -9.96 -8.89
N TYR A 58 6.43 -9.03 -9.85
CA TYR A 58 7.64 -8.43 -10.38
C TYR A 58 7.76 -7.00 -9.92
N VAL A 59 8.95 -6.66 -9.44
CA VAL A 59 9.26 -5.34 -8.89
C VAL A 59 10.44 -4.77 -9.66
N THR A 60 10.25 -3.60 -10.26
CA THR A 60 11.31 -2.90 -11.00
C THR A 60 11.57 -1.55 -10.34
N LEU A 61 12.81 -1.33 -9.92
CA LEU A 61 13.21 -0.09 -9.26
C LEU A 61 13.62 0.95 -10.31
N GLY A 62 13.06 2.15 -10.21
CA GLY A 62 13.48 3.31 -11.01
C GLY A 62 14.72 4.02 -10.47
N PHE A 63 15.34 3.48 -9.43
CA PHE A 63 16.46 4.04 -8.68
C PHE A 63 17.39 2.93 -8.18
N GLU A 64 18.58 3.29 -7.71
CA GLU A 64 19.46 2.37 -6.99
C GLU A 64 19.05 2.28 -5.52
N ALA A 65 18.75 1.08 -5.00
CA ALA A 65 18.42 0.91 -3.59
C ALA A 65 19.70 0.80 -2.75
N GLY A 66 19.85 1.71 -1.81
CA GLY A 66 21.06 1.87 -1.02
C GLY A 66 20.80 1.92 0.47
N GLU A 67 21.87 2.24 1.20
CA GLU A 67 21.76 2.54 2.61
C GLU A 67 21.08 3.88 2.82
N ASP A 68 20.21 3.98 3.82
CA ASP A 68 19.63 5.25 4.24
C ASP A 68 20.75 6.12 4.86
N PRO A 69 21.14 7.25 4.25
CA PRO A 69 22.19 8.11 4.79
C PRO A 69 21.79 8.78 6.11
N PHE A 70 20.51 8.76 6.48
CA PHE A 70 19.98 9.32 7.72
C PHE A 70 19.70 8.27 8.80
N ALA A 71 19.85 6.97 8.50
CA ALA A 71 19.65 5.93 9.49
C ALA A 71 20.80 5.92 10.51
N VAL A 72 20.47 6.17 11.78
CA VAL A 72 21.41 6.02 12.89
C VAL A 72 21.63 4.54 13.14
N ARG A 73 22.81 4.03 12.77
CA ARG A 73 23.21 2.64 13.04
C ARG A 73 23.68 2.51 14.48
N ALA A 74 22.97 1.72 15.28
CA ALA A 74 23.55 1.20 16.52
C ALA A 74 24.64 0.17 16.15
N ALA A 75 25.68 0.03 16.98
CA ALA A 75 26.79 -0.90 16.72
C ALA A 75 26.33 -2.37 16.52
N ASP A 76 25.17 -2.72 17.08
CA ASP A 76 24.55 -4.05 16.99
C ASP A 76 23.27 -4.07 16.15
N ALA A 77 23.01 -3.03 15.34
CA ALA A 77 21.82 -2.99 14.50
C ALA A 77 21.94 -3.99 13.34
N ALA A 78 20.89 -4.78 13.11
CA ALA A 78 20.75 -5.60 11.91
C ALA A 78 20.88 -4.73 10.64
N GLU A 79 21.41 -5.32 9.57
CA GLU A 79 21.57 -4.63 8.29
C GLU A 79 20.29 -3.92 7.85
N SER A 80 20.42 -2.64 7.46
CA SER A 80 19.30 -1.84 6.96
C SER A 80 18.68 -2.50 5.74
N ARG A 81 17.41 -2.90 5.84
CA ARG A 81 16.65 -3.44 4.72
C ARG A 81 16.42 -2.35 3.67
N ARG A 82 16.71 -2.65 2.42
CA ARG A 82 16.66 -1.70 1.30
C ARG A 82 15.37 -1.79 0.50
N LEU A 83 14.73 -2.96 0.51
CA LEU A 83 13.40 -3.20 -0.04
C LEU A 83 12.66 -4.18 0.86
N VAL A 84 11.40 -3.88 1.17
CA VAL A 84 10.48 -4.72 1.94
C VAL A 84 9.11 -4.71 1.25
N ILE A 85 8.53 -5.89 1.08
CA ILE A 85 7.18 -6.08 0.53
C ILE A 85 6.38 -6.96 1.47
N ARG A 86 5.20 -6.48 1.85
CA ARG A 86 4.31 -7.12 2.82
C ARG A 86 2.89 -7.27 2.28
N HIS A 87 2.23 -8.35 2.69
CA HIS A 87 0.81 -8.60 2.44
C HIS A 87 0.16 -9.08 3.74
N GLY A 88 -0.88 -8.38 4.21
CA GLY A 88 -1.62 -8.78 5.41
C GLY A 88 -0.76 -8.94 6.68
N GLY A 89 0.32 -8.15 6.80
CA GLY A 89 1.29 -8.23 7.90
C GLY A 89 2.41 -9.27 7.72
N ALA A 90 2.29 -10.19 6.75
CA ALA A 90 3.36 -11.12 6.41
C ALA A 90 4.38 -10.46 5.45
N GLU A 91 5.66 -10.73 5.68
CA GLU A 91 6.74 -10.32 4.79
C GLU A 91 6.85 -11.31 3.63
N LEU A 92 6.60 -10.83 2.41
CA LEU A 92 6.75 -11.64 1.20
C LEU A 92 8.19 -11.63 0.70
N PHE A 93 8.86 -10.48 0.85
CA PHE A 93 10.23 -10.28 0.41
C PHE A 93 10.89 -9.17 1.22
N ALA A 94 12.13 -9.39 1.61
CA ALA A 94 13.02 -8.34 2.09
C ALA A 94 14.45 -8.62 1.64
N THR A 95 15.21 -7.57 1.38
CA THR A 95 16.64 -7.68 1.09
C THR A 95 17.42 -6.51 1.69
N SER A 96 18.64 -6.78 2.14
CA SER A 96 19.66 -5.78 2.50
C SER A 96 20.68 -5.57 1.38
N GLU A 97 20.59 -6.34 0.29
CA GLU A 97 21.52 -6.24 -0.85
C GLU A 97 21.27 -4.96 -1.66
N ALA A 98 22.34 -4.45 -2.29
CA ALA A 98 22.24 -3.36 -3.23
C ALA A 98 21.41 -3.79 -4.46
N LEU A 99 20.39 -3.00 -4.78
CA LEU A 99 19.57 -3.22 -5.96
C LEU A 99 19.85 -2.14 -6.98
N GLN A 100 20.13 -2.53 -8.21
CA GLN A 100 20.46 -1.59 -9.27
C GLN A 100 19.20 -1.00 -9.92
N ARG A 101 19.34 0.21 -10.46
CA ARG A 101 18.27 0.82 -11.25
C ARG A 101 17.90 -0.08 -12.43
N GLY A 102 16.59 -0.25 -12.64
CA GLY A 102 16.03 -1.09 -13.70
C GLY A 102 16.12 -2.59 -13.40
N GLN A 103 16.74 -3.00 -12.29
CA GLN A 103 16.74 -4.40 -11.88
C GLN A 103 15.31 -4.86 -11.59
N GLN A 104 14.94 -5.99 -12.18
CA GLN A 104 13.67 -6.64 -11.93
C GLN A 104 13.86 -7.78 -10.94
N ILE A 105 13.06 -7.75 -9.87
CA ILE A 105 13.00 -8.78 -8.85
C ILE A 105 11.72 -9.57 -9.07
N ALA A 106 11.81 -10.90 -9.10
CA ALA A 106 10.67 -11.78 -9.24
C ALA A 106 10.41 -12.51 -7.92
N ILE A 107 9.21 -12.34 -7.36
CA ILE A 107 8.73 -13.01 -6.15
C ILE A 107 7.64 -13.97 -6.61
N THR A 108 8.01 -15.24 -6.76
CA THR A 108 7.16 -16.27 -7.37
C THR A 108 6.41 -17.11 -6.33
N ASN A 109 5.49 -17.96 -6.80
CA ASN A 109 4.72 -18.89 -5.98
C ASN A 109 3.91 -18.21 -4.86
N GLN A 110 3.39 -17.02 -5.14
CA GLN A 110 2.52 -16.31 -4.22
C GLN A 110 1.07 -16.77 -4.39
N HIS A 111 0.37 -16.90 -3.27
CA HIS A 111 -1.05 -17.25 -3.24
C HIS A 111 -1.84 -16.05 -2.74
N PHE A 112 -2.58 -15.44 -3.66
CA PHE A 112 -3.50 -14.34 -3.35
C PHE A 112 -4.94 -14.82 -3.54
N SER A 113 -5.88 -14.18 -2.85
CA SER A 113 -7.30 -14.53 -2.92
C SER A 113 -8.15 -13.27 -3.06
N GLY A 114 -9.35 -13.43 -3.61
CA GLY A 114 -10.28 -12.32 -3.89
C GLY A 114 -10.07 -11.72 -5.28
N GLU A 115 -10.54 -10.49 -5.47
CA GLU A 115 -10.45 -9.78 -6.75
C GLU A 115 -9.18 -8.91 -6.86
N ARG A 116 -8.66 -8.49 -5.71
CA ARG A 116 -7.53 -7.54 -5.60
C ARG A 116 -6.63 -7.93 -4.43
N VAL A 117 -5.35 -7.62 -4.56
CA VAL A 117 -4.35 -7.76 -3.50
C VAL A 117 -3.81 -6.38 -3.13
N ALA A 118 -3.75 -6.10 -1.81
CA ALA A 118 -3.12 -4.91 -1.26
C ALA A 118 -1.72 -5.27 -0.77
N LEU A 119 -0.70 -4.60 -1.32
CA LEU A 119 0.71 -4.81 -1.00
C LEU A 119 1.27 -3.55 -0.34
N PHE A 120 1.81 -3.69 0.85
CA PHE A 120 2.62 -2.63 1.43
C PHE A 120 4.06 -2.75 0.93
N VAL A 121 4.56 -1.67 0.35
CA VAL A 121 5.90 -1.61 -0.23
C VAL A 121 6.69 -0.53 0.48
N GLU A 122 7.96 -0.82 0.72
CA GLU A 122 8.91 0.13 1.27
C GLU A 122 10.27 -0.11 0.64
N ALA A 123 10.89 0.96 0.14
CA ALA A 123 12.22 0.93 -0.42
C ALA A 123 12.97 2.23 -0.12
N VAL A 124 14.29 2.11 -0.01
CA VAL A 124 15.19 3.23 0.30
C VAL A 124 16.08 3.50 -0.90
N PRO A 125 15.85 4.61 -1.62
CA PRO A 125 16.80 5.07 -2.64
C PRO A 125 18.15 5.42 -2.02
N GLY A 126 19.22 5.01 -2.68
CA GLY A 126 20.59 5.26 -2.28
C GLY A 126 21.21 6.46 -3.00
N GLY A 127 22.28 7.01 -2.41
CA GLY A 127 23.16 7.97 -3.07
C GLY A 127 22.42 9.19 -3.64
N GLU A 128 22.63 9.44 -4.94
CA GLU A 128 22.05 10.60 -5.64
C GLU A 128 20.52 10.48 -5.86
N ASP A 129 19.98 9.27 -5.85
CA ASP A 129 18.55 9.04 -6.09
C ASP A 129 17.69 9.46 -4.90
N ALA A 130 18.26 9.44 -3.69
CA ALA A 130 17.61 9.92 -2.46
C ALA A 130 17.24 11.42 -2.48
N ALA A 131 17.71 12.17 -3.48
CA ALA A 131 17.47 13.61 -3.66
C ALA A 131 16.52 13.93 -4.83
N ARG A 132 15.91 12.93 -5.48
CA ARG A 132 15.03 13.11 -6.64
C ARG A 132 13.78 12.22 -6.55
N PRO A 133 12.65 12.62 -7.17
CA PRO A 133 11.49 11.75 -7.29
C PRO A 133 11.85 10.40 -7.92
N CYS A 134 11.57 9.33 -7.20
CA CYS A 134 11.87 7.96 -7.57
C CYS A 134 10.59 7.17 -7.82
N ALA A 135 10.62 6.25 -8.78
CA ALA A 135 9.51 5.34 -9.07
C ALA A 135 9.86 3.89 -8.73
N LEU A 136 8.88 3.12 -8.29
CA LEU A 136 8.94 1.68 -8.12
C LEU A 136 7.72 1.08 -8.80
N ARG A 137 7.95 0.24 -9.83
CA ARG A 137 6.88 -0.40 -10.60
C ARG A 137 6.65 -1.81 -10.08
N LEU A 138 5.38 -2.15 -9.85
CA LEU A 138 4.94 -3.49 -9.51
C LEU A 138 4.08 -4.04 -10.64
N ARG A 139 4.34 -5.27 -11.06
CA ARG A 139 3.54 -5.99 -12.05
C ARG A 139 3.19 -7.35 -11.51
N LEU A 140 1.93 -7.74 -11.68
CA LEU A 140 1.44 -9.04 -11.24
C LEU A 140 1.16 -9.94 -12.45
N GLU A 141 1.66 -11.17 -12.39
CA GLU A 141 1.41 -12.22 -13.37
C GLU A 141 0.73 -13.41 -12.68
N CYS A 142 -0.24 -14.01 -13.36
CA CYS A 142 -0.90 -15.26 -12.96
C CYS A 142 -0.74 -16.26 -14.08
N GLU A 143 -0.09 -17.39 -13.80
CA GLU A 143 0.03 -18.52 -14.74
C GLU A 143 0.52 -18.16 -16.16
N GLY A 144 1.43 -17.19 -16.31
CA GLY A 144 1.92 -16.76 -17.63
C GLY A 144 1.26 -15.48 -18.16
N GLU A 145 0.17 -15.03 -17.56
CA GLU A 145 -0.61 -13.88 -18.05
C GLU A 145 -0.51 -12.67 -17.10
N TRP A 146 -0.34 -11.49 -17.67
CA TRP A 146 -0.29 -10.24 -16.88
C TRP A 146 -1.68 -9.88 -16.35
N CYS A 147 -1.80 -9.77 -15.02
CA CYS A 147 -3.02 -9.34 -14.35
C CYS A 147 -3.10 -7.83 -14.29
N ASP A 148 -2.16 -7.19 -13.59
CA ASP A 148 -2.25 -5.76 -13.33
C ASP A 148 -0.87 -5.15 -13.09
N GLU A 149 -0.81 -3.82 -13.11
CA GLU A 149 0.37 -3.09 -12.71
C GLU A 149 0.05 -1.80 -11.99
N ALA A 150 1.01 -1.36 -11.19
CA ALA A 150 0.98 -0.07 -10.54
C ALA A 150 2.40 0.50 -10.42
N THR A 151 2.48 1.82 -10.31
CA THR A 151 3.74 2.51 -10.03
C THR A 151 3.56 3.32 -8.76
N LEU A 152 4.43 3.05 -7.79
CA LEU A 152 4.54 3.81 -6.56
C LEU A 152 5.65 4.86 -6.74
N TRP A 153 5.38 6.09 -6.34
CA TRP A 153 6.33 7.18 -6.38
C TRP A 153 6.82 7.50 -4.97
N SER A 154 8.07 7.94 -4.85
CA SER A 154 8.60 8.44 -3.59
C SER A 154 7.84 9.68 -3.11
N GLU A 155 7.71 9.83 -1.80
CA GLU A 155 7.22 11.07 -1.22
C GLU A 155 8.33 12.13 -1.19
N GLY A 156 7.96 13.39 -1.48
CA GLY A 156 8.86 14.53 -1.44
C GLY A 156 10.14 14.35 -2.27
N ASN A 157 11.28 14.35 -1.59
CA ASN A 157 12.59 14.47 -2.21
C ASN A 157 13.19 13.14 -2.68
N GLY A 158 12.48 12.01 -2.58
CA GLY A 158 13.05 10.71 -2.96
C GLY A 158 13.73 9.93 -1.85
N ALA A 159 13.78 10.44 -0.62
CA ALA A 159 14.46 9.75 0.48
C ALA A 159 13.85 8.38 0.80
N ARG A 160 12.57 8.17 0.48
CA ARG A 160 11.87 6.91 0.71
C ARG A 160 10.75 6.72 -0.30
N VAL A 161 10.59 5.49 -0.77
CA VAL A 161 9.42 5.04 -1.54
C VAL A 161 8.62 4.13 -0.63
N SER A 162 7.46 4.56 -0.16
CA SER A 162 6.63 3.72 0.69
C SER A 162 5.15 3.98 0.44
N GLY A 163 4.34 2.94 0.53
CA GLY A 163 2.91 3.04 0.35
C GLY A 163 2.24 1.69 0.18
N GLU A 164 0.93 1.71 0.24
CA GLU A 164 0.09 0.57 -0.12
C GLU A 164 -0.28 0.66 -1.61
N VAL A 165 -0.18 -0.47 -2.30
CA VAL A 165 -0.48 -0.61 -3.72
C VAL A 165 -1.49 -1.73 -3.90
N THR A 166 -2.58 -1.45 -4.62
CA THR A 166 -3.65 -2.42 -4.85
C THR A 166 -3.68 -2.88 -6.30
N LEU A 167 -3.38 -4.17 -6.53
CA LEU A 167 -3.34 -4.81 -7.85
C LEU A 167 -4.55 -5.73 -8.04
N GLY A 168 -5.13 -5.74 -9.23
CA GLY A 168 -6.15 -6.71 -9.64
C GLY A 168 -5.57 -8.11 -9.87
N LEU A 169 -6.31 -9.13 -9.44
CA LEU A 169 -5.89 -10.55 -9.55
C LEU A 169 -6.40 -11.23 -10.83
N ALA A 170 -7.33 -10.61 -11.54
CA ALA A 170 -7.84 -11.12 -12.81
C ALA A 170 -6.85 -10.81 -13.96
N PRO A 171 -6.52 -11.79 -14.83
CA PRO A 171 -5.76 -11.53 -16.04
C PRO A 171 -6.41 -10.43 -16.90
N ARG A 172 -5.60 -9.48 -17.39
CA ARG A 172 -6.08 -8.51 -18.38
C ARG A 172 -6.25 -9.26 -19.71
N LEU A 173 -7.48 -9.30 -20.22
CA LEU A 173 -7.79 -9.83 -21.54
C LEU A 173 -7.11 -9.00 -22.62
N SER A 174 -5.84 -9.31 -22.91
CA SER A 174 -5.01 -8.63 -23.90
C SER A 174 -5.51 -8.81 -25.35
N THR A 175 -6.49 -9.70 -25.55
CA THR A 175 -7.02 -10.10 -26.85
C THR A 175 -8.22 -9.30 -27.33
N LEU A 176 -8.96 -8.60 -26.45
CA LEU A 176 -10.15 -7.84 -26.87
C LEU A 176 -9.80 -6.53 -27.60
N ASP A 177 -8.66 -5.92 -27.29
CA ASP A 177 -8.30 -4.61 -27.85
C ASP A 177 -7.71 -4.68 -29.28
N ARG A 178 -7.30 -5.87 -29.75
CA ARG A 178 -6.76 -6.04 -31.11
C ARG A 178 -7.85 -6.08 -32.20
N GLY A 179 -9.12 -6.20 -31.84
CA GLY A 179 -10.22 -6.43 -32.80
C GLY A 179 -10.97 -5.18 -33.28
N LEU A 180 -10.81 -4.02 -32.63
CA LEU A 180 -11.63 -2.83 -32.91
C LEU A 180 -11.01 -1.83 -33.90
N GLY A 181 -9.78 -2.07 -34.37
CA GLY A 181 -9.04 -1.13 -35.23
C GLY A 181 -9.03 -1.42 -36.73
N VAL A 182 -9.74 -2.45 -37.21
CA VAL A 182 -9.76 -2.80 -38.65
C VAL A 182 -11.18 -2.69 -39.20
N ARG A 183 -11.57 -1.50 -39.63
CA ARG A 183 -12.65 -1.26 -40.61
C ARG A 183 -12.30 -0.08 -41.50
#